data_AF-A0A1S3J5L3-F1
#
_entry.id   AF-A0A1S3J5L3-F1
#
_cell.length_a   1.000
_cell.length_b   1.000
_cell.length_c   1.000
_cell.angle_alpha   90.00
_cell.angle_beta   90.00
_cell.angle_gamma   90.00
#
_symmetry.space_group_name_H-M   'P 1'
#
loop_
_entity.id
_entity.type
_entity.pdbx_description
1 polymer ?
#
loop_
_entity_poly.entity_id
_entity_poly.type
_entity_poly.pdbx_seq_one_letter_code
_entity_poly.pdbx_strand_id
1 'polypeptide(L)'
;MGRLCGILLCLVSVVAICTASELAIREKRQIDVNAIRQRVERLMRTGNIPDAVVKALGSLDQVMQILSCLPTSCTGNCCTSPDFCPIPQLASDMVRNPRAKFTFCKNPWKIRIDLDADFRLSGIARLLKIKLNPIEIPIDNRESEGVLKMQSTTEVASAAVRLIGLRLAKAKLKFDFLLRYDCTKPQDNPLQRNRYNSMYDDGQPGPDGNKLFYKLNIKFEVLTKRFPCFCYKVKSSNTLVDKKKHFAEGPDSCKTPAVVPTPAICKSFDRNRVSSIFRRAFDALLKKMCP
;
A
#
# COMPACT_ATOMS: atom_id res chain seq x y z
N MET A 1 -1.39 -28.74 -50.86
CA MET A 1 -0.85 -28.31 -49.55
C MET A 1 -1.21 -26.85 -49.20
N GLY A 2 -2.43 -26.37 -49.47
CA GLY A 2 -2.79 -24.94 -49.30
C GLY A 2 -3.87 -24.62 -48.26
N ARG A 3 -4.52 -25.62 -47.65
CA ARG A 3 -5.71 -25.41 -46.80
C ARG A 3 -5.45 -25.46 -45.28
N LEU A 4 -4.29 -25.96 -44.85
CA LEU A 4 -3.93 -26.04 -43.42
C LEU A 4 -3.35 -24.73 -42.86
N CYS A 5 -2.83 -23.84 -43.72
CA CYS A 5 -2.20 -22.59 -43.28
C CYS A 5 -3.24 -21.53 -42.83
N GLY A 6 -4.42 -21.49 -43.47
CA GLY A 6 -5.46 -20.49 -43.16
C GLY A 6 -6.17 -20.68 -41.81
N ILE A 7 -6.30 -21.94 -41.35
CA ILE A 7 -6.98 -22.25 -40.08
C ILE A 7 -6.06 -21.94 -38.88
N LEU A 8 -4.74 -22.20 -39.02
CA LEU A 8 -3.76 -21.89 -37.97
C LEU A 8 -3.64 -20.38 -37.74
N LEU A 9 -3.66 -19.58 -38.81
CA LEU A 9 -3.62 -18.12 -38.73
C LEU A 9 -4.87 -17.51 -38.07
N CYS A 10 -6.06 -18.09 -38.30
CA CYS A 10 -7.29 -17.61 -37.64
C CYS A 10 -7.30 -17.93 -36.13
N LEU A 11 -6.84 -19.11 -35.71
CA LEU A 11 -6.80 -19.49 -34.29
C LEU A 11 -5.79 -18.65 -33.50
N VAL A 12 -4.61 -18.37 -34.08
CA VAL A 12 -3.61 -17.49 -33.44
C VAL A 12 -4.12 -16.05 -33.33
N SER A 13 -4.91 -15.58 -34.31
CA SER A 13 -5.52 -14.25 -34.26
C SER A 13 -6.59 -14.13 -33.18
N VAL A 14 -7.46 -15.13 -33.02
CA VAL A 14 -8.54 -15.10 -32.00
C VAL A 14 -7.98 -15.21 -30.58
N VAL A 15 -6.93 -15.99 -30.35
CA VAL A 15 -6.25 -16.09 -29.04
C VAL A 15 -5.51 -14.79 -28.69
N ALA A 16 -4.88 -14.14 -29.67
CA ALA A 16 -4.25 -12.83 -29.47
C ALA A 16 -5.28 -11.72 -29.17
N ILE A 17 -6.45 -11.75 -29.83
CA ILE A 17 -7.52 -10.78 -29.58
C ILE A 17 -8.17 -11.02 -28.20
N CYS A 18 -8.36 -12.27 -27.76
CA CYS A 18 -8.91 -12.55 -26.43
C CYS A 18 -7.94 -12.17 -25.30
N THR A 19 -6.64 -12.43 -25.45
CA THR A 19 -5.64 -12.06 -24.42
C THR A 19 -5.35 -10.55 -24.39
N ALA A 20 -5.35 -9.88 -25.55
CA ALA A 20 -5.25 -8.41 -25.62
C ALA A 20 -6.50 -7.72 -25.02
N SER A 21 -7.68 -8.32 -25.17
CA SER A 21 -8.93 -7.79 -24.57
C SER A 21 -8.92 -7.91 -23.04
N GLU A 22 -8.45 -9.02 -22.47
CA GLU A 22 -8.34 -9.17 -21.01
C GLU A 22 -7.26 -8.29 -20.38
N LEU A 23 -6.17 -8.01 -21.10
CA LEU A 23 -5.12 -7.08 -20.67
C LEU A 23 -5.55 -5.62 -20.80
N ALA A 24 -6.25 -5.24 -21.87
CA ALA A 24 -6.74 -3.87 -22.08
C ALA A 24 -7.91 -3.49 -21.15
N ILE A 25 -8.79 -4.43 -20.78
CA ILE A 25 -9.89 -4.17 -19.82
C ILE A 25 -9.36 -3.92 -18.38
N ARG A 26 -8.08 -4.24 -18.10
CA ARG A 26 -7.44 -3.96 -16.80
C ARG A 26 -6.81 -2.57 -16.69
N GLU A 27 -6.70 -1.81 -17.79
CA GLU A 27 -5.86 -0.60 -17.82
C GLU A 27 -6.55 0.68 -17.32
N LYS A 28 -7.89 0.70 -17.13
CA LYS A 28 -8.59 1.89 -16.61
C LYS A 28 -9.79 1.58 -15.71
N ARG A 29 -9.71 0.56 -14.83
CA ARG A 29 -10.70 0.44 -13.75
C ARG A 29 -10.47 1.56 -12.73
N GLN A 30 -11.11 2.70 -12.97
CA GLN A 30 -11.40 3.67 -11.92
C GLN A 30 -12.10 2.91 -10.78
N ILE A 31 -11.73 3.20 -9.53
CA ILE A 31 -12.41 2.61 -8.38
C ILE A 31 -13.82 3.19 -8.37
N ASP A 32 -14.83 2.38 -8.69
CA ASP A 32 -16.23 2.78 -8.58
C ASP A 32 -16.62 2.81 -7.09
N VAL A 33 -16.40 3.96 -6.48
CA VAL A 33 -16.65 4.21 -5.06
C VAL A 33 -18.12 3.95 -4.73
N ASN A 34 -19.05 4.25 -5.64
CA ASN A 34 -20.48 4.07 -5.40
C ASN A 34 -20.86 2.59 -5.41
N ALA A 35 -20.38 1.82 -6.39
CA ALA A 35 -20.62 0.38 -6.42
C ALA A 35 -20.00 -0.33 -5.20
N ILE A 36 -18.79 0.07 -4.79
CA ILE A 36 -18.15 -0.49 -3.59
C ILE A 36 -18.93 -0.09 -2.35
N ARG A 37 -19.35 1.17 -2.22
CA ARG A 37 -20.17 1.63 -1.10
C ARG A 37 -21.42 0.78 -0.98
N GLN A 38 -22.22 0.67 -2.04
CA GLN A 38 -23.44 -0.14 -2.06
C GLN A 38 -23.17 -1.60 -1.68
N ARG A 39 -22.06 -2.17 -2.18
CA ARG A 39 -21.66 -3.53 -1.83
C ARG A 39 -21.33 -3.67 -0.35
N VAL A 40 -20.57 -2.75 0.22
CA VAL A 40 -20.16 -2.79 1.64
C VAL A 40 -21.34 -2.45 2.56
N GLU A 41 -22.23 -1.55 2.16
CA GLU A 41 -23.47 -1.24 2.88
C GLU A 41 -24.38 -2.47 2.97
N ARG A 42 -24.53 -3.20 1.86
CA ARG A 42 -25.25 -4.49 1.82
C ARG A 42 -24.56 -5.54 2.68
N LEU A 43 -23.24 -5.65 2.56
CA LEU A 43 -22.42 -6.60 3.31
C LEU A 43 -22.57 -6.41 4.83
N MET A 44 -22.42 -5.16 5.28
CA MET A 44 -22.36 -4.78 6.70
C MET A 44 -23.72 -4.41 7.29
N ARG A 45 -24.78 -4.37 6.47
CA ARG A 45 -26.13 -3.89 6.83
C ARG A 45 -26.08 -2.53 7.54
N THR A 46 -25.45 -1.55 6.90
CA THR A 46 -25.32 -0.18 7.42
C THR A 46 -25.40 0.81 6.27
N GLY A 47 -25.95 2.01 6.50
CA GLY A 47 -25.96 3.11 5.52
C GLY A 47 -24.83 4.12 5.73
N ASN A 48 -24.09 4.04 6.84
CA ASN A 48 -23.08 5.03 7.21
C ASN A 48 -21.68 4.40 7.17
N ILE A 49 -21.04 4.45 6.00
CA ILE A 49 -19.65 4.00 5.81
C ILE A 49 -18.78 5.21 5.44
N PRO A 50 -17.70 5.49 6.19
CA PRO A 50 -16.78 6.57 5.83
C PRO A 50 -16.17 6.38 4.43
N ASP A 51 -16.04 7.46 3.66
CA ASP A 51 -15.45 7.44 2.32
C ASP A 51 -14.06 6.81 2.29
N ALA A 52 -13.25 7.08 3.32
CA ALA A 52 -11.91 6.52 3.45
C ALA A 52 -11.94 4.97 3.50
N VAL A 53 -12.94 4.39 4.18
CA VAL A 53 -13.12 2.93 4.29
C VAL A 53 -13.49 2.35 2.91
N VAL A 54 -14.43 2.97 2.21
CA VAL A 54 -14.85 2.53 0.86
C VAL A 54 -13.69 2.58 -0.12
N LYS A 55 -12.93 3.69 -0.13
CA LYS A 55 -11.78 3.87 -1.02
C LYS A 55 -10.61 2.94 -0.66
N ALA A 56 -10.38 2.68 0.63
CA ALA A 56 -9.40 1.69 1.07
C ALA A 56 -9.76 0.28 0.62
N LEU A 57 -11.00 -0.15 0.83
CA LEU A 57 -11.48 -1.45 0.37
C LEU A 57 -11.38 -1.58 -1.15
N GLY A 58 -11.78 -0.55 -1.90
CA GLY A 58 -11.64 -0.53 -3.36
C GLY A 58 -10.19 -0.67 -3.83
N SER A 59 -9.27 0.04 -3.16
CA SER A 59 -7.85 0.01 -3.52
C SER A 59 -7.21 -1.33 -3.20
N LEU A 60 -7.56 -1.92 -2.05
CA LEU A 60 -7.09 -3.24 -1.67
C LEU A 60 -7.73 -4.34 -2.54
N ASP A 61 -8.98 -4.19 -2.96
CA ASP A 61 -9.67 -5.14 -3.85
C ASP A 61 -8.99 -5.23 -5.22
N GLN A 62 -8.48 -4.10 -5.75
CA GLN A 62 -7.71 -4.12 -6.99
C GLN A 62 -6.43 -4.96 -6.91
N VAL A 63 -5.88 -5.19 -5.72
CA VAL A 63 -4.63 -5.95 -5.54
C VAL A 63 -4.87 -7.36 -5.00
N MET A 64 -5.76 -7.50 -4.02
CA MET A 64 -5.96 -8.74 -3.27
C MET A 64 -7.36 -9.35 -3.42
N GLN A 65 -8.25 -8.73 -4.22
CA GLN A 65 -9.59 -9.25 -4.49
C GLN A 65 -10.44 -9.49 -3.21
N ILE A 66 -10.25 -8.61 -2.21
CA ILE A 66 -10.89 -8.71 -0.88
C ILE A 66 -12.41 -8.83 -0.99
N LEU A 67 -13.05 -8.00 -1.80
CA LEU A 67 -14.50 -7.90 -1.83
C LEU A 67 -15.15 -9.15 -2.41
N SER A 68 -14.53 -9.78 -3.42
CA SER A 68 -14.97 -11.08 -3.94
C SER A 68 -14.82 -12.23 -2.94
N CYS A 69 -13.96 -12.06 -1.94
CA CYS A 69 -13.69 -13.07 -0.93
C CYS A 69 -14.56 -12.94 0.31
N LEU A 70 -15.21 -11.80 0.51
CA LEU A 70 -16.17 -11.62 1.58
C LEU A 70 -17.53 -12.21 1.16
N PRO A 71 -18.32 -12.73 2.11
CA PRO A 71 -19.67 -13.22 1.83
C PRO A 71 -20.59 -12.10 1.31
N THR A 72 -21.79 -12.44 0.84
CA THR A 72 -22.74 -11.43 0.33
C THR A 72 -23.45 -10.65 1.44
N SER A 73 -23.58 -11.24 2.64
CA SER A 73 -24.12 -10.58 3.82
C SER A 73 -23.50 -11.17 5.08
N CYS A 74 -23.48 -10.38 6.16
CA CYS A 74 -22.94 -10.80 7.43
C CYS A 74 -23.93 -10.61 8.58
N THR A 75 -23.71 -11.37 9.63
CA THR A 75 -24.37 -11.23 10.91
C THR A 75 -23.40 -10.62 11.92
N GLY A 76 -23.78 -9.50 12.53
CA GLY A 76 -22.98 -8.83 13.57
C GLY A 76 -22.04 -7.75 13.06
N ASN A 77 -20.95 -7.51 13.80
CA ASN A 77 -20.01 -6.41 13.56
C ASN A 77 -18.85 -6.79 12.66
N CYS A 78 -18.63 -8.07 12.37
CA CYS A 78 -17.53 -8.56 11.55
C CYS A 78 -18.03 -9.48 10.44
N CYS A 79 -17.43 -9.32 9.27
CA CYS A 79 -17.62 -10.12 8.09
C CYS A 79 -16.35 -10.89 7.81
N THR A 80 -16.41 -12.22 7.87
CA THR A 80 -15.25 -13.06 7.58
C THR A 80 -15.51 -13.87 6.33
N SER A 81 -14.53 -13.94 5.44
CA SER A 81 -14.52 -14.88 4.31
C SER A 81 -14.86 -16.29 4.80
N PRO A 82 -15.74 -17.04 4.14
CA PRO A 82 -16.04 -18.41 4.55
C PRO A 82 -14.77 -19.27 4.52
N ASP A 83 -14.03 -19.17 3.42
CA ASP A 83 -12.84 -19.95 3.12
C ASP A 83 -11.62 -19.08 2.83
N PHE A 84 -10.47 -19.76 2.72
CA PHE A 84 -9.24 -19.15 2.22
C PHE A 84 -9.34 -18.91 0.72
N CYS A 85 -9.32 -17.64 0.33
CA CYS A 85 -9.32 -17.23 -1.05
C CYS A 85 -7.92 -17.26 -1.67
N PRO A 86 -7.77 -17.69 -2.93
CA PRO A 86 -6.50 -17.56 -3.64
C PRO A 86 -6.15 -16.09 -3.89
N ILE A 87 -4.90 -15.70 -3.60
CA ILE A 87 -4.37 -14.36 -3.87
C ILE A 87 -3.10 -14.49 -4.72
N PRO A 88 -3.23 -14.92 -5.99
CA PRO A 88 -2.08 -15.21 -6.84
C PRO A 88 -1.15 -14.01 -7.05
N GLN A 89 -1.62 -12.79 -6.80
CA GLN A 89 -0.82 -11.57 -6.87
C GLN A 89 0.30 -11.51 -5.82
N LEU A 90 0.23 -12.31 -4.76
CA LEU A 90 1.29 -12.45 -3.75
C LEU A 90 2.29 -13.57 -4.08
N ALA A 91 2.07 -14.31 -5.17
CA ALA A 91 2.90 -15.46 -5.51
C ALA A 91 4.27 -14.98 -6.00
N SER A 92 5.32 -15.66 -5.58
CA SER A 92 6.69 -15.42 -6.00
C SER A 92 7.47 -16.73 -5.94
N ASP A 93 8.75 -16.72 -6.35
CA ASP A 93 9.62 -17.91 -6.24
C ASP A 93 9.70 -18.44 -4.81
N MET A 94 9.57 -17.54 -3.83
CA MET A 94 9.63 -17.86 -2.41
C MET A 94 8.24 -18.16 -1.81
N VAL A 95 7.15 -17.63 -2.35
CA VAL A 95 5.80 -17.78 -1.79
C VAL A 95 4.90 -18.46 -2.82
N ARG A 96 4.54 -19.72 -2.55
CA ARG A 96 3.67 -20.52 -3.41
C ARG A 96 2.28 -20.61 -2.82
N ASN A 97 1.30 -20.74 -3.71
CA ASN A 97 -0.12 -20.91 -3.36
C ASN A 97 -0.61 -19.93 -2.28
N PRO A 98 -0.32 -18.62 -2.36
CA PRO A 98 -0.80 -17.68 -1.38
C PRO A 98 -2.33 -17.64 -1.37
N ARG A 99 -2.90 -17.79 -0.19
CA ARG A 99 -4.31 -17.64 0.10
C ARG A 99 -4.49 -16.68 1.28
N ALA A 100 -5.65 -16.04 1.38
CA ALA A 100 -6.02 -15.39 2.64
C ALA A 100 -7.48 -15.54 2.98
N LYS A 101 -7.74 -15.44 4.27
CA LYS A 101 -9.06 -15.22 4.83
C LYS A 101 -9.14 -13.74 5.23
N PHE A 102 -10.14 -13.04 4.72
CA PHE A 102 -10.35 -11.63 5.05
C PHE A 102 -11.41 -11.52 6.12
N THR A 103 -11.18 -10.68 7.12
CA THR A 103 -12.17 -10.28 8.10
C THR A 103 -12.30 -8.77 8.10
N PHE A 104 -13.48 -8.26 7.79
CA PHE A 104 -13.80 -6.83 7.80
C PHE A 104 -14.76 -6.53 8.94
N CYS A 105 -14.36 -5.69 9.88
CA CYS A 105 -15.17 -5.33 11.04
C CYS A 105 -15.57 -3.86 11.03
N LYS A 106 -16.75 -3.55 11.58
CA LYS A 106 -17.19 -2.22 12.00
C LYS A 106 -17.09 -2.09 13.53
N ASN A 107 -16.92 -0.87 14.02
CA ASN A 107 -16.85 -0.53 15.46
C ASN A 107 -15.68 -1.16 16.24
N PRO A 108 -14.41 -0.76 15.99
CA PRO A 108 -13.93 0.19 15.00
C PRO A 108 -13.75 -0.45 13.61
N TRP A 109 -13.65 0.37 12.57
CA TRP A 109 -13.37 -0.12 11.21
C TRP A 109 -11.97 -0.74 11.14
N LYS A 110 -11.89 -2.02 10.81
CA LYS A 110 -10.62 -2.74 10.64
C LYS A 110 -10.71 -3.85 9.61
N ILE A 111 -9.59 -4.11 8.94
CA ILE A 111 -9.40 -5.25 8.06
C ILE A 111 -8.38 -6.16 8.73
N ARG A 112 -8.73 -7.43 8.89
CA ARG A 112 -7.82 -8.48 9.31
C ARG A 112 -7.59 -9.43 8.14
N ILE A 113 -6.33 -9.75 7.87
CA ILE A 113 -5.92 -10.64 6.80
C ILE A 113 -5.16 -11.81 7.43
N ASP A 114 -5.78 -12.99 7.43
CA ASP A 114 -5.13 -14.23 7.82
C ASP A 114 -4.54 -14.85 6.55
N LEU A 115 -3.22 -14.74 6.38
CA LEU A 115 -2.51 -15.28 5.22
C LEU A 115 -2.15 -16.74 5.46
N ASP A 116 -2.28 -17.55 4.41
CA ASP A 116 -1.84 -18.94 4.33
C ASP A 116 -1.03 -19.12 3.05
N ALA A 117 0.23 -19.54 3.16
CA ALA A 117 1.09 -19.70 1.99
C ALA A 117 2.24 -20.68 2.24
N ASP A 118 2.70 -21.30 1.17
CA ASP A 118 3.84 -22.21 1.18
C ASP A 118 5.13 -21.42 0.93
N PHE A 119 5.97 -21.27 1.95
CA PHE A 119 7.24 -20.55 1.80
C PHE A 119 8.40 -21.49 1.49
N ARG A 120 9.03 -21.27 0.34
CA ARG A 120 10.29 -21.92 -0.04
C ARG A 120 11.48 -21.16 0.51
N LEU A 121 11.89 -21.52 1.73
CA LEU A 121 13.07 -20.96 2.38
C LEU A 121 14.34 -21.78 2.09
N SER A 122 15.47 -21.09 1.87
CA SER A 122 16.77 -21.71 1.64
C SER A 122 17.71 -21.58 2.86
N GLY A 123 18.71 -22.48 2.95
CA GLY A 123 19.71 -22.47 4.01
C GLY A 123 19.12 -22.61 5.42
N ILE A 124 19.67 -21.86 6.39
CA ILE A 124 19.21 -21.88 7.80
C ILE A 124 17.75 -21.46 7.96
N ALA A 125 17.20 -20.72 6.99
CA ALA A 125 15.81 -20.29 7.02
C ALA A 125 14.84 -21.48 6.84
N ARG A 126 15.28 -22.61 6.27
CA ARG A 126 14.47 -23.85 6.19
C ARG A 126 14.10 -24.43 7.55
N LEU A 127 14.87 -24.11 8.60
CA LEU A 127 14.58 -24.54 9.98
C LEU A 127 13.49 -23.67 10.65
N LEU A 128 13.06 -22.59 10.01
CA LEU A 128 11.99 -21.74 10.51
C LEU A 128 10.63 -22.42 10.30
N LYS A 129 9.93 -22.69 11.41
CA LYS A 129 8.50 -23.00 11.34
C LYS A 129 7.74 -21.70 11.16
N ILE A 130 7.26 -21.47 9.95
CA ILE A 130 6.50 -20.25 9.64
C ILE A 130 5.07 -20.43 10.12
N LYS A 131 4.65 -19.52 11.00
CA LYS A 131 3.28 -19.33 11.42
C LYS A 131 2.94 -17.86 11.18
N LEU A 132 2.12 -17.61 10.18
CA LEU A 132 1.65 -16.27 9.86
C LEU A 132 0.63 -15.86 10.92
N ASN A 133 0.97 -14.84 11.72
CA ASN A 133 -0.04 -14.20 12.55
C ASN A 133 -0.92 -13.29 11.66
N PRO A 134 -2.17 -13.06 12.05
CA PRO A 134 -3.09 -12.23 11.28
C PRO A 134 -2.55 -10.81 11.16
N ILE A 135 -2.63 -10.23 9.96
CA ILE A 135 -2.34 -8.82 9.75
C ILE A 135 -3.59 -8.06 10.14
N GLU A 136 -3.60 -7.46 11.32
CA GLU A 136 -4.66 -6.53 11.71
C GLU A 136 -4.32 -5.13 11.24
N ILE A 137 -5.29 -4.53 10.56
CA ILE A 137 -5.13 -3.24 9.93
C ILE A 137 -6.27 -2.34 10.41
N PRO A 138 -6.00 -1.47 11.40
CA PRO A 138 -6.98 -0.46 11.77
C PRO A 138 -7.14 0.51 10.61
N ILE A 139 -8.38 0.84 10.27
CA ILE A 139 -8.65 1.96 9.37
C ILE A 139 -8.65 3.21 10.25
N ASP A 140 -7.44 3.69 10.58
CA ASP A 140 -7.25 4.98 11.24
C ASP A 140 -7.65 6.07 10.26
N ASN A 141 -8.80 6.69 10.54
CA ASN A 141 -9.41 7.64 9.65
C ASN A 141 -8.77 9.02 9.85
N ARG A 142 -7.56 9.20 9.32
CA ARG A 142 -6.90 10.52 9.26
C ARG A 142 -7.51 11.38 8.15
N GLU A 143 -8.82 11.63 8.26
CA GLU A 143 -9.58 12.41 7.28
C GLU A 143 -8.99 13.78 7.02
N SER A 144 -8.41 14.39 8.05
CA SER A 144 -7.75 15.69 7.96
C SER A 144 -6.52 15.67 7.06
N GLU A 145 -5.80 14.55 6.95
CA GLU A 145 -4.60 14.46 6.12
C GLU A 145 -4.94 14.06 4.67
N GLY A 146 -6.14 13.55 4.39
CA GLY A 146 -6.52 13.02 3.06
C GLY A 146 -5.69 11.81 2.62
N VAL A 147 -5.05 11.14 3.57
CA VAL A 147 -4.30 9.90 3.37
C VAL A 147 -4.73 8.86 4.38
N LEU A 148 -4.60 7.60 3.97
CA LEU A 148 -4.77 6.45 4.84
C LEU A 148 -3.48 5.64 4.76
N LYS A 149 -2.88 5.39 5.94
CA LYS A 149 -1.64 4.61 6.06
C LYS A 149 -1.94 3.39 6.91
N MET A 150 -1.55 2.23 6.38
CA MET A 150 -1.74 0.94 7.01
C MET A 150 -0.37 0.27 7.05
N GLN A 151 0.26 0.25 8.23
CA GLN A 151 1.57 -0.37 8.43
C GLN A 151 1.44 -1.47 9.47
N SER A 152 1.96 -2.65 9.14
CA SER A 152 2.03 -3.77 10.06
C SER A 152 3.33 -4.53 9.86
N THR A 153 4.03 -4.83 10.94
CA THR A 153 5.20 -5.71 10.93
C THR A 153 4.92 -6.89 11.83
N THR A 154 4.76 -8.06 11.23
CA THR A 154 4.42 -9.28 11.93
C THR A 154 5.62 -10.21 11.94
N GLU A 155 6.02 -10.72 13.11
CA GLU A 155 6.96 -11.85 13.18
C GLU A 155 6.20 -13.11 12.77
N VAL A 156 6.69 -13.75 11.71
CA VAL A 156 6.02 -14.89 11.06
C VAL A 156 6.74 -16.20 11.28
N ALA A 157 7.97 -16.18 11.79
CA ALA A 157 8.68 -17.38 12.18
C ALA A 157 9.84 -17.06 13.12
N SER A 158 10.18 -17.99 14.01
CA SER A 158 11.46 -17.96 14.71
C SER A 158 12.05 -19.37 14.79
N ALA A 159 13.37 -19.47 14.67
CA ALA A 159 14.12 -20.72 14.80
C ALA A 159 14.95 -20.60 16.08
N ALA A 160 14.61 -21.43 17.06
CA ALA A 160 15.37 -21.59 18.28
C ALA A 160 16.26 -22.83 18.19
N VAL A 161 17.50 -22.73 18.70
CA VAL A 161 18.32 -23.91 18.97
C VAL A 161 17.77 -24.58 20.21
N ARG A 162 17.26 -25.81 20.05
CA ARG A 162 16.65 -26.60 21.14
C ARG A 162 17.53 -26.73 22.38
N LEU A 163 18.86 -26.74 22.22
CA LEU A 163 19.79 -26.96 23.33
C LEU A 163 20.01 -25.74 24.26
N ILE A 164 19.81 -24.50 23.78
CA ILE A 164 20.21 -23.29 24.54
C ILE A 164 19.11 -22.21 24.51
N GLY A 165 17.95 -22.48 23.94
CA GLY A 165 16.84 -21.50 23.81
C GLY A 165 17.18 -20.27 22.95
N LEU A 166 18.39 -20.21 22.38
CA LEU A 166 18.86 -19.10 21.56
C LEU A 166 18.15 -19.11 20.21
N ARG A 167 17.32 -18.10 20.00
CA ARG A 167 16.73 -17.78 18.69
C ARG A 167 17.85 -17.28 17.76
N LEU A 168 18.22 -18.10 16.76
CA LEU A 168 19.29 -17.79 15.80
C LEU A 168 18.76 -17.03 14.59
N ALA A 169 17.51 -17.27 14.20
CA ALA A 169 16.88 -16.63 13.06
C ALA A 169 15.42 -16.32 13.36
N LYS A 170 14.91 -15.26 12.73
CA LYS A 170 13.49 -14.91 12.71
C LYS A 170 13.10 -14.38 11.35
N ALA A 171 11.85 -14.60 10.95
CA ALA A 171 11.28 -14.02 9.74
C ALA A 171 10.21 -13.00 10.11
N LYS A 172 10.14 -11.92 9.34
CA LYS A 172 9.14 -10.87 9.47
C LYS A 172 8.44 -10.63 8.15
N LEU A 173 7.13 -10.45 8.20
CA LEU A 173 6.33 -9.94 7.10
C LEU A 173 5.98 -8.48 7.41
N LYS A 174 6.37 -7.57 6.52
CA LYS A 174 6.04 -6.15 6.57
C LYS A 174 4.99 -5.85 5.53
N PHE A 175 3.92 -5.21 5.95
CA PHE A 175 2.84 -4.71 5.13
C PHE A 175 2.83 -3.20 5.26
N ASP A 176 3.03 -2.50 4.15
CA ASP A 176 3.03 -1.04 4.07
C ASP A 176 2.07 -0.63 2.97
N PHE A 177 0.95 -0.04 3.35
CA PHE A 177 -0.02 0.52 2.42
C PHE A 177 -0.21 2.00 2.67
N LEU A 178 -0.14 2.79 1.61
CA LEU A 178 -0.46 4.20 1.58
C LEU A 178 -1.55 4.42 0.54
N LEU A 179 -2.62 5.09 0.92
CA LEU A 179 -3.68 5.54 0.04
C LEU A 179 -3.78 7.06 0.13
N ARG A 180 -3.66 7.73 -1.01
CA ARG A 180 -4.03 9.12 -1.19
C ARG A 180 -5.43 9.15 -1.78
N TYR A 181 -6.42 9.56 -1.00
CA TYR A 181 -7.82 9.53 -1.43
C TYR A 181 -8.48 10.91 -1.53
N ASP A 182 -7.78 11.96 -1.10
CA ASP A 182 -8.17 13.35 -1.25
C ASP A 182 -6.92 14.23 -1.37
N CYS A 183 -6.66 14.77 -2.57
CA CYS A 183 -5.49 15.60 -2.86
C CYS A 183 -5.55 17.02 -2.27
N THR A 184 -6.73 17.46 -1.77
CA THR A 184 -6.94 18.83 -1.25
C THR A 184 -6.51 18.98 0.21
N LYS A 185 -6.25 17.88 0.90
CA LYS A 185 -5.93 17.83 2.33
C LYS A 185 -4.46 17.46 2.63
N PRO A 186 -3.86 17.82 3.77
CA PRO A 186 -4.39 18.74 4.78
C PRO A 186 -4.52 20.16 4.24
N GLN A 187 -5.56 20.86 4.69
CA GLN A 187 -5.83 22.25 4.25
C GLN A 187 -4.95 23.25 5.02
N ASP A 188 -4.64 22.94 6.27
CA ASP A 188 -3.88 23.72 7.23
C ASP A 188 -2.35 23.55 7.10
N ASN A 189 -1.89 22.49 6.42
CA ASN A 189 -0.46 22.23 6.22
C ASN A 189 -0.10 22.06 4.73
N PRO A 190 0.13 23.16 4.00
CA PRO A 190 0.42 23.13 2.56
C PRO A 190 1.70 22.36 2.22
N LEU A 191 2.72 22.39 3.09
CA LEU A 191 3.95 21.62 2.92
C LEU A 191 3.68 20.11 2.94
N GLN A 192 2.90 19.65 3.92
CA GLN A 192 2.52 18.24 4.02
C GLN A 192 1.60 17.82 2.87
N ARG A 193 0.67 18.69 2.46
CA ARG A 193 -0.19 18.44 1.28
C ARG A 193 0.65 18.26 0.02
N ASN A 194 1.59 19.17 -0.25
CA ASN A 194 2.49 19.08 -1.40
C ASN A 194 3.33 17.81 -1.36
N ARG A 195 3.84 17.43 -0.18
CA ARG A 195 4.57 16.18 0.03
C ARG A 195 3.72 14.96 -0.30
N TYR A 196 2.46 14.91 0.12
CA TYR A 196 1.58 13.77 -0.19
C TYR A 196 1.20 13.71 -1.68
N ASN A 197 0.96 14.86 -2.31
CA ASN A 197 0.61 14.92 -3.72
C ASN A 197 1.78 14.53 -4.63
N SER A 198 3.04 14.79 -4.22
CA SER A 198 4.23 14.38 -4.98
C SER A 198 4.67 12.93 -4.77
N MET A 199 4.05 12.17 -3.84
CA MET A 199 4.37 10.75 -3.62
C MET A 199 3.88 9.85 -4.76
N TYR A 200 3.01 10.35 -5.65
CA TYR A 200 2.59 9.62 -6.85
C TYR A 200 3.72 9.49 -7.89
N ASP A 201 4.64 10.45 -7.94
CA ASP A 201 5.87 10.33 -8.72
C ASP A 201 7.00 9.92 -7.75
N ASP A 202 8.21 9.67 -8.23
CA ASP A 202 9.36 9.29 -7.38
C ASP A 202 9.90 10.49 -6.57
N GLY A 203 8.99 11.23 -5.94
CA GLY A 203 9.26 12.40 -5.10
C GLY A 203 9.28 13.73 -5.85
N GLN A 204 8.94 13.76 -7.14
CA GLN A 204 8.90 15.01 -7.93
C GLN A 204 7.47 15.58 -8.03
N PRO A 205 7.29 16.91 -7.92
CA PRO A 205 6.01 17.55 -8.20
C PRO A 205 5.79 17.58 -9.72
N GLY A 206 5.04 16.60 -10.24
CA GLY A 206 4.58 16.56 -11.62
C GLY A 206 3.20 17.20 -11.83
N PRO A 207 2.74 17.36 -13.09
CA PRO A 207 1.36 17.75 -13.43
C PRO A 207 0.30 16.75 -12.90
N ASP A 208 0.78 15.61 -12.41
CA ASP A 208 0.04 14.50 -11.83
C ASP A 208 -0.29 14.68 -10.33
N GLY A 209 -0.02 15.85 -9.74
CA GLY A 209 -0.27 16.13 -8.32
C GLY A 209 -1.75 16.04 -7.88
N ASN A 210 -2.69 16.01 -8.82
CA ASN A 210 -4.11 15.75 -8.54
C ASN A 210 -4.46 14.26 -8.50
N LYS A 211 -3.54 13.35 -8.79
CA LYS A 211 -3.81 11.91 -8.83
C LYS A 211 -4.08 11.35 -7.44
N LEU A 212 -5.18 10.63 -7.30
CA LEU A 212 -5.47 9.76 -6.16
C LEU A 212 -4.90 8.38 -6.46
N PHE A 213 -4.12 7.87 -5.52
CA PHE A 213 -3.31 6.67 -5.76
C PHE A 213 -3.21 5.81 -4.51
N TYR A 214 -2.85 4.55 -4.71
CA TYR A 214 -2.38 3.70 -3.63
C TYR A 214 -0.98 3.17 -3.93
N LYS A 215 -0.23 2.93 -2.87
CA LYS A 215 1.04 2.19 -2.88
C LYS A 215 0.93 1.07 -1.85
N LEU A 216 1.02 -0.16 -2.32
CA LEU A 216 1.08 -1.36 -1.49
C LEU A 216 2.45 -1.99 -1.64
N ASN A 217 3.17 -2.12 -0.53
CA ASN A 217 4.43 -2.82 -0.43
C ASN A 217 4.31 -3.93 0.62
N ILE A 218 4.59 -5.17 0.22
CA ILE A 218 4.64 -6.31 1.13
C ILE A 218 6.03 -6.91 1.03
N LYS A 219 6.75 -7.01 2.15
CA LYS A 219 8.13 -7.52 2.22
C LYS A 219 8.23 -8.66 3.21
N PHE A 220 9.02 -9.66 2.85
CA PHE A 220 9.41 -10.74 3.73
C PHE A 220 10.90 -10.65 4.02
N GLU A 221 11.24 -10.47 5.29
CA GLU A 221 12.61 -10.30 5.78
C GLU A 221 13.02 -11.49 6.64
N VAL A 222 14.17 -12.09 6.34
CA VAL A 222 14.83 -13.07 7.21
C VAL A 222 15.95 -12.35 7.97
N LEU A 223 15.88 -12.40 9.29
CA LEU A 223 16.89 -11.84 10.18
C LEU A 223 17.63 -12.95 10.90
N THR A 224 18.95 -12.83 10.99
CA THR A 224 19.82 -13.77 11.70
C THR A 224 20.62 -13.06 12.78
N LYS A 225 20.85 -13.71 13.92
CA LYS A 225 21.76 -13.20 14.94
C LYS A 225 23.19 -13.14 14.39
N ARG A 226 23.86 -12.02 14.60
CA ARG A 226 25.29 -11.87 14.39
C ARG A 226 26.00 -11.96 15.74
N PHE A 227 27.01 -12.81 15.82
CA PHE A 227 27.92 -12.88 16.96
C PHE A 227 29.14 -11.99 16.71
N PRO A 228 29.69 -11.33 17.74
CA PRO A 228 29.31 -11.40 19.16
C PRO A 228 28.21 -10.40 19.58
N CYS A 229 27.76 -9.48 18.72
CA CYS A 229 26.82 -8.41 19.10
C CYS A 229 25.41 -8.88 19.57
N PHE A 230 25.10 -10.19 19.50
CA PHE A 230 23.77 -10.79 19.71
C PHE A 230 22.62 -10.06 18.99
N CYS A 231 22.95 -9.28 17.97
CA CYS A 231 22.06 -8.38 17.27
C CYS A 231 21.51 -9.05 16.01
N TYR A 232 20.24 -8.85 15.71
CA TYR A 232 19.62 -9.39 14.50
C TYR A 232 19.96 -8.48 13.31
N LYS A 233 20.57 -9.05 12.28
CA LYS A 233 20.77 -8.37 10.99
C LYS A 233 19.89 -9.02 9.93
N VAL A 234 19.36 -8.20 9.01
CA VAL A 234 18.65 -8.68 7.83
C VAL A 234 19.66 -9.45 6.97
N LYS A 235 19.36 -10.72 6.70
CA LYS A 235 20.14 -11.61 5.83
C LYS A 235 19.58 -11.60 4.41
N SER A 236 18.26 -11.63 4.29
CA SER A 236 17.56 -11.48 3.03
C SER A 236 16.29 -10.65 3.21
N SER A 237 15.95 -9.89 2.18
CA SER A 237 14.72 -9.11 2.09
C SER A 237 14.17 -9.30 0.69
N ASN A 238 12.97 -9.87 0.61
CA ASN A 238 12.29 -10.12 -0.65
C ASN A 238 11.00 -9.32 -0.67
N THR A 239 10.81 -8.55 -1.75
CA THR A 239 9.56 -7.83 -1.99
C THR A 239 8.57 -8.79 -2.62
N LEU A 240 7.47 -9.09 -1.91
CA LEU A 240 6.38 -9.95 -2.39
C LEU A 240 5.40 -9.15 -3.26
N VAL A 241 5.14 -7.90 -2.87
CA VAL A 241 4.30 -6.97 -3.62
C VAL A 241 4.97 -5.62 -3.64
N ASP A 242 5.07 -5.04 -4.83
CA ASP A 242 5.29 -3.61 -4.99
C ASP A 242 4.32 -3.11 -6.06
N LYS A 243 3.21 -2.54 -5.61
CA LYS A 243 2.16 -2.02 -6.51
C LYS A 243 1.91 -0.58 -6.17
N LYS A 244 1.99 0.26 -7.19
CA LYS A 244 1.60 1.66 -7.16
C LYS A 244 0.66 1.90 -8.31
N LYS A 245 -0.52 2.47 -8.04
CA LYS A 245 -1.51 2.69 -9.09
C LYS A 245 -2.34 3.94 -8.79
N HIS A 246 -2.58 4.70 -9.84
CA HIS A 246 -3.57 5.77 -9.88
C HIS A 246 -4.96 5.19 -10.13
N PHE A 247 -5.95 5.67 -9.40
CA PHE A 247 -7.32 5.16 -9.53
C PHE A 247 -8.38 6.24 -9.81
N ALA A 248 -8.09 7.50 -9.54
CA ALA A 248 -8.99 8.61 -9.80
C ALA A 248 -8.24 9.94 -9.76
N GLU A 249 -8.73 10.93 -10.50
CA GLU A 249 -8.23 12.29 -10.41
C GLU A 249 -9.03 13.06 -9.35
N GLY A 250 -8.34 13.89 -8.58
CA GLY A 250 -8.95 14.90 -7.74
C GLY A 250 -9.26 16.18 -8.52
N PRO A 251 -9.86 17.18 -7.85
CA PRO A 251 -10.25 18.44 -8.48
C PRO A 251 -9.06 19.17 -9.09
N ASP A 252 -9.31 20.00 -10.10
CA ASP A 252 -8.29 20.80 -10.80
C ASP A 252 -7.47 21.68 -9.85
N SER A 253 -8.03 22.08 -8.72
CA SER A 253 -7.34 22.82 -7.66
C SER A 253 -6.12 22.08 -7.08
N CYS A 254 -5.97 20.78 -7.33
CA CYS A 254 -4.81 19.99 -6.90
C CYS A 254 -3.69 19.93 -7.94
N LYS A 255 -3.91 20.41 -9.17
CA LYS A 255 -2.88 20.43 -10.22
C LYS A 255 -1.78 21.45 -9.92
N THR A 256 -2.10 22.48 -9.13
CA THR A 256 -1.14 23.46 -8.63
C THR A 256 -0.73 23.13 -7.19
N PRO A 257 0.58 23.27 -6.85
CA PRO A 257 1.02 23.12 -5.48
C PRO A 257 0.29 24.08 -4.54
N ALA A 258 0.03 23.62 -3.31
CA ALA A 258 -0.44 24.45 -2.23
C ALA A 258 0.52 25.62 -1.99
N VAL A 259 -0.02 26.83 -1.91
CA VAL A 259 0.76 28.00 -1.53
C VAL A 259 1.23 27.81 -0.09
N VAL A 260 2.55 27.76 0.09
CA VAL A 260 3.17 27.79 1.41
C VAL A 260 3.27 29.26 1.81
N PRO A 261 2.54 29.71 2.86
CA PRO A 261 2.62 31.10 3.26
C PRO A 261 4.06 31.42 3.68
N THR A 262 4.64 32.46 3.07
CA THR A 262 5.96 32.94 3.46
C THR A 262 5.89 33.33 4.94
N PRO A 263 6.75 32.79 5.83
CA PRO A 263 6.74 33.16 7.24
C PRO A 263 6.80 34.69 7.39
N ALA A 264 6.07 35.26 8.34
CA ALA A 264 6.02 36.71 8.54
C ALA A 264 7.41 37.34 8.73
N ILE A 265 8.32 36.59 9.38
CA ILE A 265 9.74 36.92 9.55
C ILE A 265 10.45 37.12 8.21
N CYS A 266 10.06 36.40 7.15
CA CYS A 266 10.64 36.55 5.82
C CYS A 266 10.11 37.79 5.08
N LYS A 267 8.95 38.33 5.48
CA LYS A 267 8.36 39.54 4.88
C LYS A 267 8.87 40.84 5.51
N SER A 268 9.33 40.80 6.76
CA SER A 268 9.74 41.99 7.53
C SER A 268 11.26 42.18 7.63
N PHE A 269 12.07 41.26 7.11
CA PHE A 269 13.53 41.32 7.27
C PHE A 269 14.21 42.01 6.08
N ASP A 270 14.62 43.25 6.30
CA ASP A 270 15.44 44.02 5.37
C ASP A 270 16.89 43.46 5.34
N ARG A 271 17.27 42.88 4.19
CA ARG A 271 18.61 42.33 3.92
C ARG A 271 19.73 43.37 3.99
N ASN A 272 19.39 44.66 4.11
CA ASN A 272 20.34 45.75 4.23
C ASN A 272 20.81 46.00 5.68
N ARG A 273 20.17 45.38 6.69
CA ARG A 273 20.60 45.51 8.11
C ARG A 273 21.60 44.45 8.58
N VAL A 274 21.95 43.47 7.75
CA VAL A 274 22.87 42.39 8.13
C VAL A 274 24.29 42.74 7.70
N SER A 275 25.21 42.82 8.67
CA SER A 275 26.65 43.03 8.43
C SER A 275 27.19 42.07 7.38
N SER A 276 28.06 42.58 6.50
CA SER A 276 28.63 41.83 5.36
C SER A 276 29.31 40.52 5.77
N ILE A 277 29.84 40.45 6.99
CA ILE A 277 30.52 39.29 7.56
C ILE A 277 29.55 38.12 7.83
N PHE A 278 28.31 38.42 8.21
CA PHE A 278 27.31 37.39 8.55
C PHE A 278 26.36 37.07 7.40
N ARG A 279 26.44 37.82 6.29
CA ARG A 279 25.49 37.72 5.17
C ARG A 279 25.38 36.31 4.59
N ARG A 280 26.51 35.61 4.40
CA ARG A 280 26.50 34.24 3.84
C ARG A 280 25.91 33.19 4.77
N ALA A 281 26.24 33.24 6.05
CA ALA A 281 25.69 32.32 7.06
C ALA A 281 24.18 32.59 7.27
N PHE A 282 23.81 33.87 7.25
CA PHE A 282 22.43 34.31 7.37
C PHE A 282 21.59 33.96 6.14
N ASP A 283 22.13 34.13 4.93
CA ASP A 283 21.47 33.72 3.68
C ASP A 283 21.25 32.20 3.62
N ALA A 284 22.19 31.41 4.14
CA ALA A 284 22.04 29.96 4.25
C ALA A 284 20.95 29.56 5.27
N LEU A 285 20.81 30.33 6.35
CA LEU A 285 19.77 30.15 7.37
C LEU A 285 18.39 30.58 6.84
N LEU A 286 18.30 31.72 6.17
CA LEU A 286 17.08 32.19 5.52
C LEU A 286 16.64 31.23 4.41
N LYS A 287 17.54 30.69 3.60
CA LYS A 287 17.19 29.63 2.62
C LYS A 287 16.62 28.37 3.27
N LYS A 288 16.99 28.05 4.52
CA LYS A 288 16.44 26.93 5.28
C LYS A 288 15.10 27.25 5.94
N MET A 289 14.89 28.51 6.36
CA MET A 289 13.70 28.94 7.11
C MET A 289 12.59 29.53 6.21
N CYS A 290 12.95 30.06 5.05
CA CYS A 290 12.08 30.69 4.06
C CYS A 290 12.27 29.98 2.70
N PRO A 291 11.77 28.73 2.55
CA PRO A 291 11.85 27.98 1.29
C PRO A 291 11.02 28.60 0.16
#